data_AF-A0A810LEC3-F1
#
_entry.id   AF-A0A810LEC3-F1
#
_cell.length_a   1.000
_cell.length_b   1.000
_cell.length_c   1.000
_cell.angle_alpha   90.00
_cell.angle_beta   90.00
_cell.angle_gamma   90.00
#
_symmetry.space_group_name_H-M   'P 1'
#
loop_
_entity.id
_entity.type
_entity.pdbx_description
1 polymer ?
#
loop_
_entity_poly.entity_id
_entity_poly.type
_entity_poly.pdbx_seq_one_letter_code
_entity_poly.pdbx_strand_id
1 'polypeptide(L)'
;MAEVSSVGFPVGPLLGQMPEHRRLSVVWQLILDHDADGIERAIRDQLGTSCLTDVAEPWEVVDFDLLAVEGDDGRYHLQRGTTLVCGGVRRGKNPAGVVHKQWCSWWSDGNQYRIQPPSWAWGEAMVLTADRRGDRTVSWRVHPTGKVTTPDLVPPRRRCPEGAHLQWPAHVAGTKRLAQIRRRLLAEFGTACQACHRRFAVIVDHDHFTGRVRGMLCQICNSTIDRCLHLTGCARAAYLNAPPAAPLGLLYPKSNHEQLRSTDRDRIRLLGYNPLYRGPTATRRATSTVGRLAAPPHSELPTVHRPTQGSLF
;
A
#
# COMPACT_ATOMS: atom_id res chain seq x y z
N MET A 1 -21.23 -13.29 -22.61
CA MET A 1 -21.09 -12.49 -21.37
C MET A 1 -22.48 -11.97 -21.08
N ALA A 2 -23.11 -12.38 -19.99
CA ALA A 2 -24.42 -11.82 -19.63
C ALA A 2 -24.21 -10.35 -19.26
N GLU A 3 -24.92 -9.45 -19.93
CA GLU A 3 -24.99 -8.04 -19.55
C GLU A 3 -25.46 -7.95 -18.09
N VAL A 4 -24.68 -7.30 -17.24
CA VAL A 4 -25.05 -7.00 -15.84
C VAL A 4 -25.96 -5.76 -15.83
N SER A 5 -26.87 -5.66 -16.82
CA SER A 5 -27.75 -4.50 -17.03
C SER A 5 -28.95 -4.45 -16.10
N SER A 6 -29.10 -5.38 -15.16
CA SER A 6 -30.27 -5.42 -14.28
C SER A 6 -29.88 -5.59 -12.81
N VAL A 7 -29.12 -4.63 -12.29
CA VAL A 7 -29.06 -4.44 -10.84
C VAL A 7 -30.45 -3.96 -10.42
N GLY A 8 -31.22 -4.78 -9.69
CA GLY A 8 -32.57 -4.43 -9.22
C GLY A 8 -32.61 -3.29 -8.18
N PHE A 9 -31.50 -2.57 -7.99
CA PHE A 9 -31.40 -1.40 -7.15
C PHE A 9 -31.81 -0.17 -7.97
N PRO A 10 -32.73 0.69 -7.49
CA PRO A 10 -33.14 1.89 -8.21
C PRO A 10 -31.93 2.79 -8.50
N VAL A 11 -31.72 3.13 -9.77
CA VAL A 11 -30.66 4.05 -10.19
C VAL A 11 -31.29 5.43 -10.35
N GLY A 12 -30.99 6.33 -9.42
CA GLY A 12 -31.38 7.73 -9.53
C GLY A 12 -30.55 8.51 -10.56
N PRO A 13 -30.90 9.78 -10.81
CA PRO A 13 -30.32 10.57 -11.89
C PRO A 13 -28.85 10.91 -11.69
N LEU A 14 -28.34 11.08 -10.46
CA LEU A 14 -26.92 11.38 -10.24
C LEU A 14 -26.09 10.09 -10.28
N LEU A 15 -26.54 9.02 -9.63
CA LEU A 15 -25.88 7.73 -9.71
C LEU A 15 -25.81 7.23 -11.16
N GLY A 16 -26.88 7.44 -11.94
CA GLY A 16 -26.98 7.08 -13.35
C GLY A 16 -25.94 7.76 -14.26
N GLN A 17 -25.35 8.88 -13.84
CA GLN A 17 -24.29 9.57 -14.58
C GLN A 17 -22.91 8.92 -14.41
N MET A 18 -22.74 8.02 -13.44
CA MET A 18 -21.48 7.30 -13.26
C MET A 18 -21.40 6.08 -14.19
N PRO A 19 -20.20 5.70 -14.67
CA PRO A 19 -20.01 4.44 -15.38
C PRO A 19 -20.47 3.23 -14.56
N GLU A 20 -20.94 2.18 -15.22
CA GLU A 20 -21.51 0.99 -14.58
C GLU A 20 -20.63 0.39 -13.48
N HIS A 21 -19.33 0.18 -13.76
CA HIS A 21 -18.39 -0.37 -12.78
C HIS A 21 -18.27 0.51 -11.53
N ARG A 22 -18.44 1.82 -11.67
CA ARG A 22 -18.38 2.78 -10.57
C ARG A 22 -19.69 2.81 -9.78
N ARG A 23 -20.85 2.73 -10.45
CA ARG A 23 -22.18 2.69 -9.81
C ARG A 23 -22.25 1.56 -8.78
N LEU A 24 -21.83 0.36 -9.18
CA LEU A 24 -21.79 -0.81 -8.30
C LEU A 24 -20.92 -0.58 -7.06
N SER A 25 -19.76 0.04 -7.22
CA SER A 25 -18.86 0.36 -6.11
C SER A 25 -19.46 1.36 -5.12
N VAL A 26 -20.16 2.38 -5.62
CA VAL A 26 -20.82 3.38 -4.76
C VAL A 26 -21.98 2.75 -3.99
N VAL A 27 -22.85 1.99 -4.67
CA VAL A 27 -23.97 1.30 -4.01
C VAL A 27 -23.43 0.34 -2.95
N TRP A 28 -22.43 -0.49 -3.28
CA TRP A 28 -21.83 -1.42 -2.32
C TRP A 28 -21.30 -0.74 -1.06
N GLN A 29 -20.71 0.45 -1.19
CA GLN A 29 -20.17 1.19 -0.05
C GLN A 29 -21.25 1.75 0.87
N LEU A 30 -22.35 2.26 0.28
CA LEU A 30 -23.34 3.05 1.00
C LEU A 30 -24.61 2.28 1.39
N ILE A 31 -24.86 1.10 0.82
CA ILE A 31 -26.15 0.39 0.98
C ILE A 31 -26.47 -0.03 2.42
N LEU A 32 -25.48 -0.12 3.31
CA LEU A 32 -25.75 -0.43 4.72
C LEU A 32 -26.36 0.77 5.47
N ASP A 33 -26.06 1.98 5.01
CA ASP A 33 -26.38 3.23 5.71
C ASP A 33 -27.43 4.07 4.96
N HIS A 34 -27.67 3.76 3.69
CA HIS A 34 -28.50 4.57 2.79
C HIS A 34 -29.37 3.71 1.87
N ASP A 35 -30.62 4.15 1.68
CA ASP A 35 -31.48 3.74 0.57
C ASP A 35 -31.09 4.46 -0.73
N ALA A 36 -31.83 4.23 -1.83
CA ALA A 36 -31.53 4.85 -3.12
C ALA A 36 -31.53 6.39 -3.06
N ASP A 37 -32.52 7.00 -2.40
CA ASP A 37 -32.60 8.45 -2.25
C ASP A 37 -31.49 8.99 -1.34
N GLY A 38 -31.10 8.24 -0.31
CA GLY A 38 -29.97 8.56 0.56
C GLY A 38 -28.64 8.56 -0.19
N ILE A 39 -28.43 7.62 -1.12
CA ILE A 39 -27.26 7.60 -1.99
C ILE A 39 -27.26 8.81 -2.93
N GLU A 40 -28.40 9.15 -3.54
CA GLU A 40 -28.53 10.34 -4.38
C GLU A 40 -28.24 11.63 -3.59
N ARG A 41 -28.74 11.75 -2.35
CA ARG A 41 -28.40 12.86 -1.45
C ARG A 41 -26.90 12.89 -1.14
N ALA A 42 -26.30 11.76 -0.78
CA ALA A 42 -24.86 11.69 -0.49
C ALA A 42 -23.98 12.10 -1.69
N ILE A 43 -24.38 11.74 -2.92
CA ILE A 43 -23.70 12.21 -4.14
C ILE A 43 -23.88 13.72 -4.31
N ARG A 44 -25.12 14.21 -4.16
CA ARG A 44 -25.45 15.65 -4.28
C ARG A 44 -24.67 16.50 -3.28
N ASP A 45 -24.60 16.07 -2.04
CA ASP A 45 -23.92 16.80 -0.95
C ASP A 45 -22.40 16.92 -1.19
N GLN A 46 -21.82 16.04 -2.00
CA GLN A 46 -20.43 16.14 -2.44
C GLN A 46 -20.25 17.09 -3.64
N LEU A 47 -21.30 17.40 -4.40
CA LEU A 47 -21.19 18.33 -5.53
C LEU A 47 -20.83 19.73 -5.01
N GLY A 48 -19.72 20.27 -5.50
CA GLY A 48 -19.22 21.58 -5.08
C GLY A 48 -18.36 21.56 -3.81
N THR A 49 -18.21 20.41 -3.15
CA THR A 49 -17.20 20.23 -2.10
C THR A 49 -15.84 19.88 -2.69
N SER A 50 -14.78 20.09 -1.92
CA SER A 50 -13.45 19.63 -2.30
C SER A 50 -13.31 18.14 -2.00
N CYS A 51 -12.55 17.42 -2.83
CA CYS A 51 -12.33 16.01 -2.56
C CYS A 51 -11.42 15.85 -1.33
N LEU A 52 -11.52 14.74 -0.59
CA LEU A 52 -10.70 14.46 0.60
C LEU A 52 -9.17 14.63 0.39
N THR A 53 -8.68 14.68 -0.85
CA THR A 53 -7.28 15.02 -1.18
C THR A 53 -6.94 16.49 -1.20
N ASP A 54 -7.92 17.35 -1.42
CA ASP A 54 -7.70 18.80 -1.51
C ASP A 54 -7.50 19.40 -0.12
N VAL A 55 -8.02 18.73 0.91
CA VAL A 55 -7.86 19.10 2.34
C VAL A 55 -6.61 18.53 3.00
N ALA A 56 -5.92 17.57 2.37
CA ALA A 56 -4.81 16.86 2.99
C ALA A 56 -3.46 17.54 2.73
N GLU A 57 -3.23 18.65 3.43
CA GLU A 57 -1.96 19.37 3.69
C GLU A 57 -1.05 19.70 2.47
N PRO A 58 -0.20 20.74 2.55
CA PRO A 58 0.80 21.06 1.52
C PRO A 58 1.95 20.04 1.54
N TRP A 59 1.63 18.75 1.33
CA TRP A 59 2.67 17.79 0.99
C TRP A 59 3.25 18.22 -0.35
N GLU A 60 4.53 18.59 -0.34
CA GLU A 60 5.29 18.95 -1.53
C GLU A 60 5.06 17.90 -2.62
N VAL A 61 4.81 18.38 -3.84
CA VAL A 61 4.83 17.52 -5.03
C VAL A 61 6.15 16.76 -4.99
N VAL A 62 6.05 15.44 -5.01
CA VAL A 62 7.25 14.61 -4.99
C VAL A 62 8.03 14.90 -6.26
N ASP A 63 9.27 15.35 -6.09
CA ASP A 63 10.21 15.40 -7.18
C ASP A 63 10.47 13.97 -7.66
N PHE A 64 10.23 13.72 -8.94
CA PHE A 64 10.39 12.40 -9.53
C PHE A 64 11.85 12.13 -9.94
N ASP A 65 12.71 13.16 -9.93
CA ASP A 65 14.13 13.09 -10.30
C ASP A 65 15.01 12.71 -9.10
N LEU A 66 14.64 11.61 -8.43
CA LEU A 66 15.40 11.08 -7.30
C LEU A 66 16.35 9.96 -7.73
N LEU A 67 17.54 9.99 -7.16
CA LEU A 67 18.51 8.90 -7.22
C LEU A 67 18.48 8.12 -5.91
N ALA A 68 18.83 6.83 -5.96
CA ALA A 68 19.07 6.05 -4.75
C ALA A 68 20.58 5.85 -4.56
N VAL A 69 21.12 6.31 -3.44
CA VAL A 69 22.56 6.27 -3.16
C VAL A 69 22.82 5.42 -1.92
N GLU A 70 23.77 4.50 -2.01
CA GLU A 70 24.16 3.65 -0.89
C GLU A 70 24.93 4.46 0.15
N GLY A 71 24.47 4.42 1.40
CA GLY A 71 25.15 4.99 2.56
C GLY A 71 26.14 4.02 3.18
N ASP A 72 27.04 4.55 3.99
CA ASP A 72 27.96 3.79 4.85
C ASP A 72 27.22 2.89 5.89
N ASP A 73 25.93 3.13 6.10
CA ASP A 73 25.03 2.25 6.87
C ASP A 73 24.55 1.00 6.10
N GLY A 74 25.00 0.82 4.85
CA GLY A 74 24.67 -0.32 3.99
C GLY A 74 23.25 -0.29 3.42
N ARG A 75 22.53 0.83 3.54
CA ARG A 75 21.20 1.04 2.97
C ARG A 75 21.25 2.09 1.87
N TYR A 76 20.23 2.10 1.03
CA TYR A 76 20.05 3.12 0.00
C TYR A 76 19.17 4.25 0.52
N HIS A 77 19.55 5.47 0.17
CA HIS A 77 18.96 6.72 0.59
C HIS A 77 18.52 7.48 -0.66
N LEU A 78 17.34 8.12 -0.62
CA LEU A 78 16.90 8.95 -1.74
C LEU A 78 17.72 10.24 -1.76
N GLN A 79 18.16 10.67 -2.93
CA GLN A 79 18.94 11.89 -3.13
C GLN A 79 18.31 12.76 -4.22
N ARG A 80 18.21 14.07 -3.95
CA ARG A 80 17.85 15.12 -4.90
C ARG A 80 19.06 16.01 -5.12
N GLY A 81 19.61 16.03 -6.34
CA GLY A 81 20.88 16.71 -6.61
C GLY A 81 21.96 16.18 -5.67
N THR A 82 22.49 17.03 -4.79
CA THR A 82 23.49 16.65 -3.79
C THR A 82 22.91 16.33 -2.40
N THR A 83 21.60 16.50 -2.19
CA THR A 83 20.96 16.46 -0.87
C THR A 83 20.21 15.14 -0.67
N LEU A 84 20.50 14.41 0.41
CA LEU A 84 19.69 13.25 0.80
C LEU A 84 18.32 13.71 1.32
N VAL A 85 17.27 13.01 0.91
CA VAL A 85 15.87 13.32 1.21
C VAL A 85 15.38 12.61 2.48
N CYS A 86 16.01 11.50 2.85
CA CYS A 86 15.80 10.81 4.12
C CYS A 86 16.45 11.60 5.27
N GLY A 87 15.69 11.92 6.33
CA GLY A 87 16.17 12.73 7.47
C GLY A 87 15.17 13.77 8.01
N GLY A 88 13.97 13.84 7.45
CA GLY A 88 12.95 14.79 7.90
C GLY A 88 13.18 16.21 7.37
N VAL A 89 12.07 16.91 7.20
CA VAL A 89 11.95 18.12 6.39
C VAL A 89 12.81 19.28 6.94
N ARG A 90 13.60 19.88 6.05
CA ARG A 90 14.37 21.15 6.18
C ARG A 90 15.54 21.13 7.16
N ARG A 91 16.77 21.21 6.61
CA ARG A 91 17.82 22.16 7.04
C ARG A 91 19.10 21.99 6.21
N GLY A 92 19.35 23.00 5.37
CA GLY A 92 20.68 23.39 4.89
C GLY A 92 21.43 22.38 4.01
N LYS A 93 22.30 22.89 3.15
CA LYS A 93 23.39 22.09 2.57
C LYS A 93 24.28 21.64 3.72
N ASN A 94 24.02 20.49 4.33
CA ASN A 94 24.91 19.96 5.35
C ASN A 94 25.85 18.92 4.69
N PRO A 95 27.08 19.32 4.30
CA PRO A 95 28.05 18.39 3.72
C PRO A 95 28.49 17.30 4.71
N ALA A 96 28.22 17.46 6.01
CA ALA A 96 28.58 16.50 7.05
C ALA A 96 27.66 15.28 7.14
N GLY A 97 26.87 14.94 6.11
CA GLY A 97 25.96 13.79 6.14
C GLY A 97 24.65 14.04 6.89
N VAL A 98 23.71 13.10 6.79
CA VAL A 98 22.36 13.24 7.35
C VAL A 98 22.18 12.40 8.61
N VAL A 99 21.69 13.04 9.67
CA VAL A 99 21.40 12.39 10.95
C VAL A 99 20.07 11.66 10.82
N HIS A 100 20.14 10.36 11.01
CA HIS A 100 19.00 9.48 11.07
C HIS A 100 18.63 9.20 12.53
N LYS A 101 17.35 8.93 12.78
CA LYS A 101 16.79 8.55 14.07
C LYS A 101 15.86 7.36 13.89
N GLN A 102 16.14 6.29 14.62
CA GLN A 102 15.24 5.15 14.72
C GLN A 102 14.80 4.98 16.17
N TRP A 103 13.48 4.92 16.36
CA TRP A 103 12.89 4.48 17.61
C TRP A 103 12.83 2.95 17.60
N CYS A 104 13.49 2.34 18.57
CA CYS A 104 13.49 0.91 18.78
C CYS A 104 12.73 0.62 20.07
N SER A 105 11.68 -0.18 19.97
CA SER A 105 10.96 -0.73 21.11
C SER A 105 11.14 -2.23 21.15
N TRP A 106 11.26 -2.78 22.35
CA TRP A 106 11.33 -4.20 22.57
C TRP A 106 10.71 -4.58 23.91
N TRP A 107 10.36 -5.84 24.02
CA TRP A 107 9.98 -6.49 25.26
C TRP A 107 11.06 -7.49 25.67
N SER A 108 11.27 -7.67 26.97
CA SER A 108 12.19 -8.67 27.52
C SER A 108 11.64 -9.34 28.78
N ASP A 109 11.86 -10.65 28.92
CA ASP A 109 11.64 -11.40 30.17
C ASP A 109 12.89 -11.47 31.05
N GLY A 110 13.95 -10.73 30.69
CA GLY A 110 15.27 -10.79 31.32
C GLY A 110 16.23 -11.79 30.66
N ASN A 111 15.72 -12.76 29.88
CA ASN A 111 16.53 -13.76 29.18
C ASN A 111 16.46 -13.63 27.65
N GLN A 112 15.35 -13.15 27.11
CA GLN A 112 15.10 -12.99 25.68
C GLN A 112 14.55 -11.61 25.36
N TYR A 113 14.95 -11.07 24.20
CA TYR A 113 14.42 -9.82 23.67
C TYR A 113 13.52 -10.09 22.46
N ARG A 114 12.41 -9.36 22.35
CA ARG A 114 11.45 -9.48 21.24
C ARG A 114 10.94 -8.11 20.83
N ILE A 115 10.76 -7.89 19.52
CA ILE A 115 10.13 -6.66 19.01
C ILE A 115 8.64 -6.64 19.39
N GLN A 116 7.98 -7.79 19.31
CA GLN A 116 6.60 -7.96 19.75
C GLN A 116 6.55 -8.81 21.02
N PRO A 117 5.86 -8.34 22.06
CA PRO A 117 5.66 -9.13 23.27
C PRO A 117 4.78 -10.35 22.96
N PRO A 118 5.03 -11.50 23.60
CA PRO A 118 4.19 -12.69 23.41
C PRO A 118 2.75 -12.44 23.88
N SER A 119 1.79 -13.20 23.36
CA SER A 119 0.36 -13.03 23.68
C SER A 119 0.03 -13.10 25.17
N TRP A 120 0.78 -13.90 25.93
CA TRP A 120 0.61 -14.02 27.39
C TRP A 120 1.22 -12.86 28.19
N ALA A 121 2.07 -12.01 27.58
CA ALA A 121 2.63 -10.83 28.24
C ALA A 121 1.64 -9.66 28.30
N TRP A 122 0.48 -9.81 27.67
CA TRP A 122 -0.64 -8.89 27.76
C TRP A 122 -1.53 -9.35 28.92
N GLY A 123 -1.63 -8.55 29.99
CA GLY A 123 -2.53 -8.83 31.10
C GLY A 123 -4.02 -8.77 30.69
N GLU A 124 -4.93 -9.03 31.62
CA GLU A 124 -6.39 -9.05 31.37
C GLU A 124 -6.92 -7.74 30.73
N ALA A 125 -6.26 -6.61 30.98
CA ALA A 125 -6.61 -5.30 30.43
C ALA A 125 -5.88 -4.96 29.10
N MET A 126 -5.18 -5.90 28.47
CA MET A 126 -4.22 -5.64 27.38
C MET A 126 -3.14 -4.60 27.73
N VAL A 127 -2.84 -4.46 29.02
CA VAL A 127 -1.76 -3.60 29.48
C VAL A 127 -0.51 -4.48 29.62
N LEU A 128 0.57 -4.08 28.95
CA LEU A 128 1.88 -4.68 29.15
C LEU A 128 2.43 -4.26 30.51
N THR A 129 3.07 -5.19 31.21
CA THR A 129 3.85 -4.82 32.40
C THR A 129 5.02 -3.94 31.97
N ALA A 130 5.02 -2.69 32.44
CA ALA A 130 5.93 -1.65 31.97
C ALA A 130 7.41 -1.97 32.25
N ASP A 131 7.68 -2.76 33.29
CA ASP A 131 9.01 -3.25 33.71
C ASP A 131 9.72 -4.10 32.64
N ARG A 132 8.96 -4.67 31.70
CA ARG A 132 9.48 -5.57 30.67
C ARG A 132 9.58 -4.93 29.30
N ARG A 133 9.20 -3.66 29.17
CA ARG A 133 9.31 -2.91 27.91
C ARG A 133 10.51 -1.98 27.96
N GLY A 134 11.38 -2.08 26.97
CA GLY A 134 12.47 -1.15 26.74
C GLY A 134 12.24 -0.37 25.46
N ASP A 135 12.51 0.93 25.52
CA ASP A 135 12.47 1.81 24.36
C ASP A 135 13.80 2.58 24.29
N ARG A 136 14.41 2.67 23.11
CA ARG A 136 15.61 3.49 22.88
C ARG A 136 15.53 4.18 21.54
N THR A 137 15.88 5.46 21.53
CA THR A 137 16.13 6.20 20.29
C THR A 137 17.60 6.09 19.95
N VAL A 138 17.90 5.50 18.79
CA VAL A 138 19.26 5.44 18.24
C VAL A 138 19.36 6.50 17.15
N SER A 139 20.42 7.30 17.19
CA SER A 139 20.74 8.25 16.12
C SER A 139 22.09 7.90 15.53
N TRP A 140 22.19 7.94 14.20
CA TRP A 140 23.45 7.75 13.48
C TRP A 140 23.54 8.74 12.34
N ARG A 141 24.74 8.93 11.81
CA ARG A 141 25.00 9.81 10.67
C ARG A 141 25.30 8.94 9.46
N VAL A 142 24.73 9.29 8.32
CA VAL A 142 24.94 8.58 7.07
C VAL A 142 25.74 9.44 6.10
N HIS A 143 26.78 8.84 5.53
CA HIS A 143 27.57 9.41 4.44
C HIS A 143 27.34 8.61 3.15
N PRO A 144 27.07 9.28 2.01
CA PRO A 144 27.00 8.61 0.72
C PRO A 144 28.33 7.95 0.34
N THR A 145 28.28 6.70 -0.13
CA THR A 145 29.44 5.95 -0.63
C THR A 145 29.78 6.27 -2.09
N GLY A 146 28.91 7.03 -2.78
CA GLY A 146 29.01 7.33 -4.20
C GLY A 146 28.40 6.27 -5.13
N LYS A 147 27.99 5.11 -4.62
CA LYS A 147 27.28 4.11 -5.42
C LYS A 147 25.82 4.50 -5.60
N VAL A 148 25.39 4.61 -6.85
CA VAL A 148 24.06 5.10 -7.24
C VAL A 148 23.29 4.03 -8.01
N THR A 149 21.96 4.01 -7.86
CA THR A 149 21.03 3.22 -8.66
C THR A 149 19.67 3.94 -8.81
N THR A 150 18.78 3.40 -9.64
CA THR A 150 17.41 3.93 -9.73
C THR A 150 16.58 3.45 -8.53
N PRO A 151 15.77 4.33 -7.89
CA PRO A 151 15.11 3.98 -6.64
C PRO A 151 14.13 2.79 -6.71
N ASP A 152 13.54 2.53 -7.87
CA ASP A 152 12.60 1.44 -8.13
C ASP A 152 13.27 0.06 -8.15
N LEU A 153 14.59 0.00 -8.37
CA LEU A 153 15.38 -1.24 -8.32
C LEU A 153 15.83 -1.60 -6.90
N VAL A 154 15.77 -0.67 -5.95
CA VAL A 154 16.17 -0.93 -4.56
C VAL A 154 15.10 -1.77 -3.85
N PRO A 155 15.41 -2.98 -3.35
CA PRO A 155 14.46 -3.79 -2.59
C PRO A 155 14.05 -3.12 -1.28
N PRO A 156 12.79 -3.26 -0.82
CA PRO A 156 12.33 -2.59 0.41
C PRO A 156 13.23 -2.77 1.63
N ARG A 157 13.80 -3.96 1.83
CA ARG A 157 14.71 -4.27 2.95
C ARG A 157 16.07 -3.53 2.90
N ARG A 158 16.44 -2.97 1.75
CA ARG A 158 17.68 -2.21 1.53
C ARG A 158 17.44 -0.70 1.55
N ARG A 159 16.19 -0.24 1.66
CA ARG A 159 15.85 1.18 1.69
C ARG A 159 16.08 1.76 3.08
N CYS A 160 16.45 3.02 3.13
CA CYS A 160 16.44 3.81 4.36
C CYS A 160 15.03 3.77 4.99
N PRO A 161 14.92 3.54 6.31
CA PRO A 161 13.63 3.47 6.99
C PRO A 161 13.04 4.88 7.25
N GLU A 162 13.87 5.92 7.20
CA GLU A 162 13.50 7.30 7.52
C GLU A 162 13.05 8.05 6.27
N GLY A 163 11.92 8.78 6.36
CA GLY A 163 11.28 9.39 5.20
C GLY A 163 10.14 8.57 4.58
N ALA A 164 9.81 7.42 5.18
CA ALA A 164 8.60 6.62 4.97
C ALA A 164 8.33 6.12 3.54
N HIS A 165 7.53 5.05 3.47
CA HIS A 165 7.14 4.31 2.26
C HIS A 165 6.51 5.14 1.13
N LEU A 166 6.19 6.41 1.39
CA LEU A 166 5.50 7.32 0.48
C LEU A 166 6.45 8.02 -0.50
N GLN A 167 7.74 8.09 -0.19
CA GLN A 167 8.74 8.76 -1.05
C GLN A 167 9.50 7.82 -1.96
N TRP A 168 9.44 6.51 -1.74
CA TRP A 168 10.09 5.55 -2.63
C TRP A 168 9.12 5.08 -3.71
N PRO A 169 9.54 4.98 -4.98
CA PRO A 169 8.74 4.33 -6.00
C PRO A 169 8.56 2.84 -5.71
N ALA A 170 7.55 2.26 -6.38
CA ALA A 170 7.27 0.84 -6.28
C ALA A 170 8.49 0.00 -6.70
N HIS A 171 8.81 -1.04 -5.94
CA HIS A 171 9.88 -1.96 -6.32
C HIS A 171 9.47 -2.80 -7.54
N VAL A 172 10.27 -2.78 -8.60
CA VAL A 172 9.94 -3.41 -9.89
C VAL A 172 10.57 -4.78 -10.10
N ALA A 173 11.59 -5.16 -9.31
CA ALA A 173 12.22 -6.45 -9.49
C ALA A 173 11.34 -7.59 -8.95
N GLY A 174 11.37 -8.72 -9.65
CA GLY A 174 10.65 -9.95 -9.29
C GLY A 174 9.90 -10.58 -10.46
N THR A 175 9.66 -11.90 -10.37
CA THR A 175 9.02 -12.68 -11.43
C THR A 175 7.51 -12.90 -11.21
N LYS A 176 7.00 -12.59 -10.01
CA LYS A 176 5.58 -12.74 -9.67
C LYS A 176 4.70 -11.91 -10.61
N ARG A 177 3.51 -12.42 -10.94
CA ARG A 177 2.53 -11.75 -11.82
C ARG A 177 2.24 -10.30 -11.43
N LEU A 178 2.12 -10.01 -10.12
CA LEU A 178 1.90 -8.64 -9.64
C LEU A 178 3.09 -7.70 -9.95
N ALA A 179 4.33 -8.21 -9.88
CA ALA A 179 5.52 -7.44 -10.25
C ALA A 179 5.58 -7.16 -11.76
N GLN A 180 5.15 -8.12 -12.59
CA GLN A 180 5.02 -7.93 -14.04
C GLN A 180 3.97 -6.87 -14.39
N ILE A 181 2.80 -6.92 -13.75
CA ILE A 181 1.74 -5.89 -13.92
C ILE A 181 2.28 -4.52 -13.53
N ARG A 182 2.94 -4.41 -12.37
CA ARG A 182 3.55 -3.15 -11.92
C ARG A 182 4.55 -2.61 -12.94
N ARG A 183 5.48 -3.44 -13.44
CA ARG A 183 6.44 -3.02 -14.47
C ARG A 183 5.74 -2.49 -15.71
N ARG A 184 4.72 -3.19 -16.19
CA ARG A 184 3.95 -2.76 -17.37
C ARG A 184 3.27 -1.40 -17.13
N LEU A 185 2.65 -1.20 -15.98
CA LEU A 185 1.99 0.06 -15.64
C LEU A 185 2.97 1.22 -15.51
N LEU A 186 4.13 0.99 -14.90
CA LEU A 186 5.16 2.03 -14.75
C LEU A 186 5.82 2.38 -16.08
N ALA A 187 6.00 1.41 -16.97
CA ALA A 187 6.50 1.65 -18.33
C ALA A 187 5.51 2.47 -19.17
N GLU A 188 4.20 2.21 -19.02
CA GLU A 188 3.16 2.89 -19.80
C GLU A 188 2.84 4.30 -19.27
N PHE A 189 2.80 4.46 -17.94
CA PHE A 189 2.21 5.66 -17.31
C PHE A 189 3.18 6.42 -16.40
N GLY A 190 4.44 5.98 -16.32
CA GLY A 190 5.44 6.56 -15.44
C GLY A 190 5.24 6.23 -13.96
N THR A 191 6.04 6.89 -13.11
CA THR A 191 6.12 6.60 -11.67
C THR A 191 5.19 7.45 -10.81
N ALA A 192 4.45 8.38 -11.40
CA ALA A 192 3.48 9.21 -10.69
C ALA A 192 2.16 8.46 -10.42
N CYS A 193 1.54 8.75 -9.28
CA CYS A 193 0.20 8.29 -8.95
C CYS A 193 -0.78 8.74 -10.04
N GLN A 194 -1.49 7.80 -10.64
CA GLN A 194 -2.37 8.08 -11.79
C GLN A 194 -3.71 8.71 -11.40
N ALA A 195 -3.96 8.90 -10.11
CA ALA A 195 -5.11 9.69 -9.65
C ALA A 195 -4.69 11.12 -9.27
N CYS A 196 -3.71 11.31 -8.38
CA CYS A 196 -3.37 12.66 -7.90
C CYS A 196 -2.18 13.30 -8.60
N HIS A 197 -1.34 12.54 -9.29
CA HIS A 197 -0.09 12.97 -9.93
C HIS A 197 0.94 13.65 -9.00
N ARG A 198 0.70 13.69 -7.68
CA ARG A 198 1.54 14.40 -6.70
C ARG A 198 2.55 13.51 -5.96
N ARG A 199 2.41 12.20 -6.04
CA ARG A 199 3.19 11.22 -5.25
C ARG A 199 3.58 10.02 -6.10
N PHE A 200 4.58 9.26 -5.68
CA PHE A 200 4.92 8.01 -6.35
C PHE A 200 3.75 7.01 -6.33
N ALA A 201 3.56 6.38 -7.48
CA ALA A 201 2.69 5.23 -7.66
C ALA A 201 3.38 4.01 -7.04
N VAL A 202 2.78 3.47 -5.96
CA VAL A 202 3.35 2.37 -5.17
C VAL A 202 2.49 1.11 -5.16
N ILE A 203 1.18 1.25 -5.40
CA ILE A 203 0.20 0.17 -5.33
C ILE A 203 -0.50 0.01 -6.67
N VAL A 204 -0.61 -1.24 -7.13
CA VAL A 204 -1.48 -1.59 -8.26
C VAL A 204 -2.91 -1.59 -7.73
N ASP A 205 -3.72 -0.69 -8.25
CA ASP A 205 -5.13 -0.57 -7.90
C ASP A 205 -5.99 -1.37 -8.89
N HIS A 206 -7.10 -1.92 -8.40
CA HIS A 206 -8.00 -2.74 -9.19
C HIS A 206 -9.44 -2.60 -8.71
N ASP A 207 -10.35 -2.75 -9.66
CA ASP A 207 -11.76 -2.80 -9.36
C ASP A 207 -12.09 -4.08 -8.56
N HIS A 208 -12.74 -3.93 -7.42
CA HIS A 208 -12.93 -5.04 -6.49
C HIS A 208 -13.90 -6.11 -7.00
N PHE A 209 -14.84 -5.74 -7.87
CA PHE A 209 -15.88 -6.59 -8.42
C PHE A 209 -15.36 -7.42 -9.60
N THR A 210 -14.85 -6.73 -10.63
CA THR A 210 -14.31 -7.33 -11.86
C THR A 210 -12.89 -7.85 -11.69
N GLY A 211 -12.10 -7.25 -10.79
CA GLY A 211 -10.66 -7.52 -10.64
C GLY A 211 -9.81 -6.95 -11.78
N ARG A 212 -10.39 -6.11 -12.64
CA ARG A 212 -9.63 -5.38 -13.66
C ARG A 212 -8.74 -4.34 -12.98
N VAL A 213 -7.48 -4.28 -13.39
CA VAL A 213 -6.55 -3.27 -12.92
C VAL A 213 -7.01 -1.92 -13.43
N ARG A 214 -7.07 -0.93 -12.54
CA ARG A 214 -7.45 0.45 -12.85
C ARG A 214 -6.22 1.32 -13.13
N GLY A 215 -5.10 1.06 -12.44
CA GLY A 215 -3.86 1.82 -12.59
C GLY A 215 -2.87 1.62 -11.44
N MET A 216 -1.89 2.51 -11.35
CA MET A 216 -0.99 2.61 -10.19
C MET A 216 -1.30 3.84 -9.34
N LEU A 217 -1.48 3.65 -8.04
CA LEU A 217 -1.81 4.71 -7.09
C LEU A 217 -0.75 4.86 -6.00
N CYS A 218 -0.66 6.05 -5.41
CA CYS A 218 0.03 6.23 -4.13
C CYS A 218 -0.80 5.60 -3.00
N GLN A 219 -0.17 5.33 -1.85
CA GLN A 219 -0.83 4.69 -0.71
C GLN A 219 -2.09 5.45 -0.24
N ILE A 220 -2.05 6.78 -0.23
CA ILE A 220 -3.16 7.64 0.23
C ILE A 220 -4.34 7.58 -0.76
N CYS A 221 -4.06 7.71 -2.06
CA CYS A 221 -5.09 7.55 -3.07
C CYS A 221 -5.68 6.15 -3.00
N ASN A 222 -4.86 5.11 -2.99
CA ASN A 222 -5.33 3.72 -2.96
C ASN A 222 -6.25 3.43 -1.76
N SER A 223 -5.95 3.96 -0.57
CA SER A 223 -6.75 3.70 0.63
C SER A 223 -8.11 4.42 0.66
N THR A 224 -8.31 5.42 -0.20
CA THR A 224 -9.49 6.28 -0.14
C THR A 224 -10.12 6.56 -1.51
N ILE A 225 -9.58 6.02 -2.61
CA ILE A 225 -10.03 6.32 -3.98
C ILE A 225 -11.51 6.02 -4.14
N ASP A 226 -11.95 4.88 -3.63
CA ASP A 226 -13.33 4.41 -3.76
C ASP A 226 -14.35 5.26 -3.00
N ARG A 227 -13.92 6.07 -2.02
CA ARG A 227 -14.79 6.98 -1.26
C ARG A 227 -15.19 8.24 -2.03
N CYS A 228 -14.66 8.44 -3.24
CA CYS A 228 -14.98 9.62 -4.04
C CYS A 228 -16.37 9.51 -4.67
N LEU A 229 -17.30 10.38 -4.26
CA LEU A 229 -18.65 10.44 -4.82
C LEU A 229 -18.82 11.50 -5.93
N HIS A 230 -17.85 12.39 -6.14
CA HIS A 230 -17.90 13.40 -7.19
C HIS A 230 -18.15 12.79 -8.58
N LEU A 231 -19.08 13.36 -9.34
CA LEU A 231 -19.35 12.93 -10.71
C LEU A 231 -18.17 13.27 -11.64
N THR A 232 -17.70 14.51 -11.56
CA THR A 232 -16.58 15.06 -12.36
C THR A 232 -15.80 16.08 -11.51
N GLY A 233 -14.87 16.83 -12.13
CA GLY A 233 -14.23 18.00 -11.49
C GLY A 233 -13.13 17.70 -10.48
N CYS A 234 -12.90 16.44 -10.10
CA CYS A 234 -11.77 16.03 -9.28
C CYS A 234 -10.99 14.86 -9.90
N ALA A 235 -9.71 14.78 -9.58
CA ALA A 235 -8.80 13.82 -10.20
C ALA A 235 -9.14 12.35 -9.86
N ARG A 236 -9.77 12.11 -8.70
CA ARG A 236 -10.27 10.78 -8.33
C ARG A 236 -11.49 10.37 -9.15
N ALA A 237 -12.42 11.29 -9.38
CA ALA A 237 -13.57 11.04 -10.25
C ALA A 237 -13.11 10.75 -11.68
N ALA A 238 -12.16 11.53 -12.20
CA ALA A 238 -11.54 11.28 -13.50
C ALA A 238 -10.93 9.86 -13.57
N TYR A 239 -10.10 9.50 -12.58
CA TYR A 239 -9.51 8.17 -12.48
C TYR A 239 -10.54 7.04 -12.41
N LEU A 240 -11.59 7.19 -11.60
CA LEU A 240 -12.62 6.16 -11.45
C LEU A 240 -13.52 6.04 -12.67
N ASN A 241 -13.83 7.15 -13.33
CA ASN A 241 -14.69 7.16 -14.52
C ASN A 241 -13.98 6.60 -15.74
N ALA A 242 -12.69 6.92 -15.91
CA ALA A 242 -11.86 6.48 -17.01
C ALA A 242 -10.53 5.93 -16.49
N PRO A 243 -10.51 4.70 -15.94
CA PRO A 243 -9.29 4.11 -15.38
C PRO A 243 -8.18 4.01 -16.43
N PRO A 244 -6.98 4.58 -16.20
CA PRO A 244 -5.90 4.62 -17.19
C PRO A 244 -5.50 3.24 -17.72
N ALA A 245 -5.51 2.21 -16.88
CA ALA A 245 -5.13 0.86 -17.28
C ALA A 245 -6.27 0.04 -17.95
N ALA A 246 -7.46 0.63 -18.14
CA ALA A 246 -8.58 -0.07 -18.76
C ALA A 246 -8.25 -0.65 -20.15
N PRO A 247 -7.58 0.09 -21.07
CA PRO A 247 -7.19 -0.43 -22.39
C PRO A 247 -6.22 -1.61 -22.32
N LEU A 248 -5.44 -1.74 -21.24
CA LEU A 248 -4.46 -2.82 -21.09
C LEU A 248 -5.10 -4.17 -20.75
N GLY A 249 -6.38 -4.20 -20.37
CA GLY A 249 -7.13 -5.42 -20.09
C GLY A 249 -6.54 -6.28 -18.96
N LEU A 250 -5.73 -5.70 -18.09
CA LEU A 250 -5.00 -6.44 -17.05
C LEU A 250 -5.93 -6.91 -15.94
N LEU A 251 -5.71 -8.14 -15.46
CA LEU A 251 -6.41 -8.70 -14.30
C LEU A 251 -5.47 -8.77 -13.10
N TYR A 252 -5.93 -8.24 -11.98
CA TYR A 252 -5.23 -8.31 -10.71
C TYR A 252 -5.17 -9.77 -10.24
N PRO A 253 -3.98 -10.26 -9.80
CA PRO A 253 -3.84 -11.59 -9.24
C PRO A 253 -4.41 -11.60 -7.82
N LYS A 254 -5.73 -11.62 -7.66
CA LYS A 254 -6.35 -11.80 -6.35
C LYS A 254 -6.12 -13.24 -5.86
N SER A 255 -5.80 -13.39 -4.58
CA SER A 255 -6.13 -14.58 -3.82
C SER A 255 -7.65 -14.72 -3.81
N ASN A 256 -8.17 -15.93 -4.05
CA ASN A 256 -9.56 -16.26 -3.82
C ASN A 256 -9.89 -15.95 -2.35
N HIS A 257 -10.40 -14.75 -2.04
CA HIS A 257 -11.02 -14.48 -0.75
C HIS A 257 -12.40 -15.10 -0.80
N GLU A 258 -12.44 -16.43 -0.67
CA GLU A 258 -13.68 -17.21 -0.56
C GLU A 258 -14.42 -16.90 0.76
N GLN A 259 -13.75 -16.30 1.73
CA GLN A 259 -14.35 -15.90 3.01
C GLN A 259 -14.89 -14.46 2.93
N LEU A 260 -16.21 -14.36 2.73
CA LEU A 260 -16.97 -13.12 2.90
C LEU A 260 -17.03 -12.74 4.39
N ARG A 261 -16.80 -11.47 4.72
CA ARG A 261 -17.03 -10.97 6.09
C ARG A 261 -18.53 -10.92 6.40
N SER A 262 -18.91 -10.80 7.67
CA SER A 262 -20.33 -10.61 8.06
C SER A 262 -20.96 -9.43 7.33
N THR A 263 -20.29 -8.28 7.31
CA THR A 263 -20.75 -7.07 6.61
C THR A 263 -20.89 -7.27 5.10
N ASP A 264 -20.05 -8.09 4.48
CA ASP A 264 -20.18 -8.40 3.05
C ASP A 264 -21.43 -9.26 2.81
N ARG A 265 -21.79 -10.16 3.73
CA ARG A 265 -23.03 -10.95 3.65
C ARG A 265 -24.29 -10.08 3.81
N ASP A 266 -24.27 -9.10 4.70
CA ASP A 266 -25.40 -8.18 4.87
C ASP A 266 -25.62 -7.30 3.65
N ARG A 267 -24.55 -6.79 3.03
CA ARG A 267 -24.63 -6.08 1.75
C ARG A 267 -25.23 -6.94 0.64
N ILE A 268 -24.78 -8.19 0.52
CA ILE A 268 -25.31 -9.14 -0.47
C ILE A 268 -26.81 -9.38 -0.23
N ARG A 269 -27.24 -9.52 1.03
CA ARG A 269 -28.65 -9.65 1.39
C ARG A 269 -29.46 -8.45 0.93
N LEU A 270 -28.98 -7.22 1.20
CA LEU A 270 -29.67 -5.98 0.80
C LEU A 270 -29.70 -5.78 -0.72
N LEU A 271 -28.63 -6.16 -1.41
CA LEU A 271 -28.56 -6.08 -2.88
C LEU A 271 -29.45 -7.11 -3.57
N GLY A 272 -29.73 -8.24 -2.92
CA GLY A 272 -30.42 -9.38 -3.53
C GLY A 272 -29.55 -10.20 -4.49
N TYR A 273 -28.26 -9.87 -4.64
CA TYR A 273 -27.29 -10.65 -5.43
C TYR A 273 -25.87 -10.44 -4.90
N ASN A 274 -24.95 -11.32 -5.30
CA ASN A 274 -23.54 -11.24 -4.90
C ASN A 274 -22.67 -10.60 -6.01
N PRO A 275 -22.33 -9.30 -5.92
CA PRO A 275 -21.51 -8.64 -6.94
C PRO A 275 -20.04 -9.08 -6.89
N LEU A 276 -19.63 -9.83 -5.85
CA LEU A 276 -18.29 -10.41 -5.74
C LEU A 276 -18.22 -11.82 -6.32
N TYR A 277 -19.35 -12.41 -6.75
CA TYR A 277 -19.38 -13.73 -7.35
C TYR A 277 -18.71 -13.70 -8.73
N ARG A 278 -17.73 -14.59 -8.94
CA ARG A 278 -16.92 -14.68 -10.17
C ARG A 278 -17.19 -15.94 -11.00
N GLY A 279 -18.33 -16.59 -10.79
CA GLY A 279 -18.64 -17.89 -11.38
C GLY A 279 -18.11 -19.08 -10.57
N PRO A 280 -18.45 -20.32 -10.96
CA PRO A 280 -17.96 -21.52 -10.30
C PRO A 280 -16.43 -21.63 -10.44
N THR A 281 -15.75 -21.98 -9.36
CA THR A 281 -14.27 -22.12 -9.28
C THR A 281 -13.68 -23.19 -10.20
N ALA A 282 -14.53 -23.99 -10.85
CA ALA A 282 -14.21 -25.27 -11.51
C ALA A 282 -13.29 -25.16 -12.74
N THR A 283 -13.07 -23.98 -13.33
CA THR A 283 -12.24 -23.83 -14.55
C THR A 283 -10.90 -23.10 -14.33
N ARG A 284 -10.49 -22.87 -13.07
CA ARG A 284 -9.25 -22.12 -12.75
C ARG A 284 -8.23 -22.87 -11.89
N ARG A 285 -8.27 -24.20 -11.85
CA ARG A 285 -7.10 -24.97 -11.41
C ARG A 285 -6.05 -24.99 -12.53
N ALA A 286 -5.29 -23.91 -12.65
CA ALA A 286 -3.92 -24.08 -13.08
C ALA A 286 -3.23 -24.92 -11.99
N THR A 287 -2.74 -26.09 -12.36
CA THR A 287 -1.97 -26.99 -11.52
C THR A 287 -0.71 -26.28 -11.02
N SER A 288 -0.81 -25.60 -9.87
CA SER A 288 0.38 -25.26 -9.10
C SER A 288 0.75 -26.50 -8.30
N THR A 289 1.65 -27.32 -8.84
CA THR A 289 2.48 -28.19 -8.01
C THR A 289 3.20 -27.28 -7.01
N VAL A 290 2.72 -27.28 -5.76
CA VAL A 290 3.45 -26.70 -4.65
C VAL A 290 4.71 -27.54 -4.49
N GLY A 291 5.82 -27.08 -5.06
CA GLY A 291 7.13 -27.64 -4.79
C GLY A 291 7.41 -27.49 -3.30
N ARG A 292 7.37 -28.60 -2.55
CA ARG A 292 7.93 -28.66 -1.21
C ARG A 292 9.44 -28.45 -1.37
N LEU A 293 9.94 -27.31 -0.89
CA LEU A 293 11.38 -27.15 -0.71
C LEU A 293 11.82 -28.08 0.42
N ALA A 294 12.85 -28.88 0.18
CA ALA A 294 13.49 -29.67 1.22
C ALA A 294 14.10 -28.72 2.28
N ALA A 295 14.06 -29.13 3.54
CA ALA A 295 14.76 -28.43 4.60
C ALA A 295 16.28 -28.42 4.27
N PRO A 296 16.99 -27.30 4.49
CA PRO A 296 18.43 -27.26 4.31
C PRO A 296 19.09 -28.27 5.27
N PRO A 297 20.15 -28.97 4.85
CA PRO A 297 20.89 -29.89 5.71
C PRO A 297 21.45 -29.14 6.93
N HIS A 298 21.38 -29.79 8.10
CA HIS A 298 21.77 -29.25 9.41
C HIS A 298 23.27 -28.89 9.55
N SER A 299 24.08 -28.96 8.48
CA SER A 299 25.52 -28.79 8.51
C SER A 299 26.04 -27.37 8.19
N GLU A 300 25.17 -26.38 8.00
CA GLU A 300 25.59 -24.99 7.68
C GLU A 300 24.94 -23.93 8.58
N LEU A 301 24.82 -24.21 9.89
CA LEU A 301 24.61 -23.13 10.85
C LEU A 301 25.96 -22.52 11.23
N PRO A 302 26.19 -21.20 11.04
CA PRO A 302 27.42 -20.56 11.47
C PRO A 302 27.55 -20.67 13.00
N THR A 303 28.69 -21.21 13.42
CA THR A 303 29.09 -21.33 14.83
C THR A 303 29.10 -19.94 15.45
N VAL A 304 28.17 -19.68 16.37
CA VAL A 304 28.17 -18.44 17.15
C VAL A 304 29.37 -18.49 18.11
N HIS A 305 30.43 -17.76 17.78
CA HIS A 305 31.52 -17.52 18.72
C HIS A 305 30.97 -16.76 19.94
N ARG A 306 30.94 -17.43 21.10
CA ARG A 306 30.75 -16.76 22.39
C ARG A 306 31.99 -15.92 22.69
N PRO A 307 31.83 -14.65 23.13
CA PRO A 307 32.96 -13.89 23.66
C PRO A 307 33.44 -14.57 24.94
N THR A 308 34.76 -14.80 25.02
CA THR A 308 35.45 -15.17 26.25
C THR A 308 35.22 -14.11 27.32
N GLN A 309 34.75 -14.54 28.49
CA GLN A 309 34.70 -13.71 29.69
C GLN A 309 36.12 -13.29 30.06
N GLY A 310 36.44 -12.01 29.84
CA GLY A 310 37.64 -11.38 30.39
C GLY A 310 37.43 -11.18 31.89
N SER A 311 38.33 -11.77 32.68
CA SER A 311 38.43 -11.58 34.11
C SER A 311 38.70 -10.11 34.43
N LEU A 312 37.90 -9.55 35.34
CA LEU A 312 38.20 -8.28 35.99
C LEU A 312 39.37 -8.49 36.96
N PHE A 313 40.44 -7.73 36.76
CA PHE A 313 41.32 -7.19 37.79
C PHE A 313 41.51 -5.71 37.48
#